data_AF-A0A7C5Y4D4-F1
#
_entry.id   AF-A0A7C5Y4D4-F1
#
_cell.length_a   1.000
_cell.length_b   1.000
_cell.length_c   1.000
_cell.angle_alpha   90.00
_cell.angle_beta   90.00
_cell.angle_gamma   90.00
#
_symmetry.space_group_name_H-M   'P 1'
#
loop_
_entity.id
_entity.type
_entity.pdbx_description
1 polymer ?
#
loop_
_entity_poly.entity_id
_entity_poly.type
_entity_poly.pdbx_seq_one_letter_code
_entity_poly.pdbx_strand_id
1 'polypeptide(L)'
;MKRAKVILRKDIKRRVLNGHPWIYDNEIEKVDGEFTNGDVVDIYTFANQFLGVGYINTNSKITVRILTRKPTEINYAFFEQRITDAIKHRYSISQEGAYRVVFSEADGIPGLI
;
A
#
# COMPACT_ATOMS: atom_id res chain seq x y z
N MET A 1 -5.91 18.37 -0.45
CA MET A 1 -4.60 18.65 -1.08
C MET A 1 -4.30 17.55 -2.08
N LYS A 2 -3.58 17.86 -3.17
CA LYS A 2 -3.22 16.88 -4.20
C LYS A 2 -2.01 16.08 -3.70
N ARG A 3 -2.10 14.74 -3.68
CA ARG A 3 -1.00 13.86 -3.26
C ARG A 3 0.14 13.90 -4.27
N ALA A 4 1.36 13.63 -3.82
CA ALA A 4 2.46 13.34 -4.72
C ALA A 4 2.16 12.08 -5.55
N LYS A 5 2.68 12.05 -6.77
CA LYS A 5 2.46 10.96 -7.74
C LYS A 5 3.74 10.18 -7.96
N VAL A 6 3.73 8.90 -7.63
CA VAL A 6 4.82 7.98 -7.96
C VAL A 6 4.55 7.39 -9.34
N ILE A 7 5.43 7.70 -10.29
CA ILE A 7 5.34 7.21 -11.66
C ILE A 7 6.34 6.06 -11.82
N LEU A 8 5.83 4.91 -12.19
CA LEU A 8 6.65 3.72 -12.39
C LEU A 8 7.30 3.71 -13.78
N ARG A 9 8.42 2.99 -13.90
CA ARG A 9 9.13 2.80 -15.17
C ARG A 9 8.27 2.12 -16.22
N LYS A 10 8.63 2.27 -17.50
CA LYS A 10 7.88 1.65 -18.61
C LYS A 10 7.93 0.12 -18.58
N ASP A 11 9.06 -0.44 -18.14
CA ASP A 11 9.38 -1.86 -18.12
C ASP A 11 9.12 -2.51 -16.74
N ILE A 12 8.13 -2.01 -15.99
CA ILE A 12 7.82 -2.56 -14.67
C ILE A 12 7.52 -4.05 -14.72
N LYS A 13 7.95 -4.76 -13.67
CA LYS A 13 7.66 -6.18 -13.52
C LYS A 13 6.16 -6.41 -13.41
N ARG A 14 5.65 -7.39 -14.18
CA ARG A 14 4.22 -7.79 -14.18
C ARG A 14 3.68 -8.11 -12.78
N ARG A 15 4.53 -8.49 -11.81
CA ARG A 15 4.13 -8.76 -10.42
C ARG A 15 3.34 -7.60 -9.80
N VAL A 16 3.75 -6.34 -10.05
CA VAL A 16 3.08 -5.16 -9.47
C VAL A 16 1.70 -5.01 -10.10
N LEU A 17 1.57 -5.23 -11.40
CA LEU A 17 0.28 -5.24 -12.10
C LEU A 17 -0.62 -6.39 -11.64
N ASN A 18 -0.03 -7.56 -11.36
CA ASN A 18 -0.73 -8.76 -10.90
C ASN A 18 -1.08 -8.76 -9.40
N GLY A 19 -0.90 -7.65 -8.71
CA GLY A 19 -1.39 -7.48 -7.33
C GLY A 19 -0.31 -7.42 -6.24
N HIS A 20 0.97 -7.65 -6.55
CA HIS A 20 2.04 -7.56 -5.55
C HIS A 20 2.08 -6.15 -4.92
N PRO A 21 2.09 -6.02 -3.58
CA PRO A 21 1.91 -4.72 -2.93
C PRO A 21 3.20 -3.88 -2.77
N TRP A 22 4.33 -4.32 -3.32
CA TRP A 22 5.63 -3.69 -3.07
C TRP A 22 6.19 -3.13 -4.36
N ILE A 23 6.60 -1.87 -4.32
CA ILE A 23 7.33 -1.18 -5.39
C ILE A 23 8.72 -0.89 -4.84
N TYR A 24 9.74 -1.37 -5.56
CA TYR A 24 11.13 -1.14 -5.18
C TYR A 24 11.66 0.18 -5.75
N ASP A 25 12.72 0.70 -5.14
CA ASP A 25 13.41 1.93 -5.56
C ASP A 25 13.74 1.95 -7.06
N ASN A 26 14.22 0.82 -7.59
CA ASN A 26 14.60 0.66 -8.99
C ASN A 26 13.43 0.52 -9.97
N GLU A 27 12.18 0.44 -9.50
CA GLU A 27 10.97 0.38 -10.33
C GLU A 27 10.29 1.75 -10.50
N ILE A 28 10.76 2.77 -9.78
CA ILE A 28 10.27 4.14 -9.83
C ILE A 28 11.07 4.90 -10.90
N GLU A 29 10.35 5.61 -11.77
CA GLU A 29 10.95 6.53 -12.74
C GLU A 29 11.14 7.91 -12.11
N LYS A 30 10.06 8.44 -11.50
CA LYS A 30 10.07 9.73 -10.81
C LYS A 30 8.91 9.86 -9.84
N VAL A 31 9.01 10.85 -8.96
CA VAL A 31 7.92 11.27 -8.08
C VAL A 31 7.59 12.73 -8.37
N ASP A 32 6.36 13.01 -8.79
CA ASP A 32 5.90 14.36 -9.09
C ASP A 32 5.16 14.94 -7.87
N GLY A 33 5.63 16.07 -7.35
CA GLY A 33 5.08 16.74 -6.15
C GLY A 33 5.94 16.56 -4.90
N GLU A 34 5.67 17.37 -3.88
CA GLU A 34 6.38 17.30 -2.59
C GLU A 34 5.80 16.18 -1.71
N PHE A 35 6.67 15.53 -0.95
CA PHE A 35 6.29 14.49 0.02
C PHE A 35 7.32 14.40 1.15
N THR A 36 6.88 13.85 2.28
CA THR A 36 7.70 13.37 3.38
C THR A 36 7.61 11.85 3.47
N ASN A 37 8.67 11.18 3.93
CA ASN A 37 8.60 9.73 4.19
C ASN A 37 7.48 9.43 5.21
N GLY A 38 6.60 8.50 4.83
CA GLY A 38 5.35 8.18 5.53
C GLY A 38 4.11 8.70 4.83
N ASP A 39 4.23 9.69 3.92
CA ASP A 39 3.09 10.27 3.23
C ASP A 39 2.38 9.29 2.31
N VAL A 40 1.09 9.54 2.13
CA VAL A 40 0.24 8.81 1.20
C VAL A 40 0.41 9.39 -0.20
N VAL A 41 0.71 8.52 -1.16
CA VAL A 41 0.99 8.85 -2.55
C VAL A 41 0.09 8.07 -3.50
N ASP A 42 -0.21 8.69 -4.64
CA ASP A 42 -0.91 8.01 -5.73
C ASP A 42 0.12 7.38 -6.69
N ILE A 43 -0.18 6.19 -7.21
CA ILE A 43 0.75 5.38 -7.99
C ILE A 43 0.23 5.27 -9.41
N TYR A 44 1.10 5.52 -10.39
CA TYR A 44 0.76 5.53 -11.81
C TYR A 44 1.74 4.71 -12.63
N THR A 45 1.26 4.11 -13.72
CA THR A 45 2.14 3.56 -14.76
C THR A 45 2.87 4.68 -15.51
N PHE A 46 3.90 4.33 -16.27
CA PHE A 46 4.54 5.24 -17.23
C PHE A 46 3.55 5.86 -18.23
N ALA A 47 2.46 5.15 -18.57
CA ALA A 47 1.40 5.65 -19.44
C ALA A 47 0.36 6.51 -18.70
N ASN A 48 0.67 6.98 -17.49
CA ASN A 48 -0.17 7.82 -16.63
C ASN A 48 -1.53 7.17 -16.26
N GLN A 49 -1.58 5.84 -16.19
CA GLN A 49 -2.74 5.09 -15.72
C GLN A 49 -2.64 4.85 -14.20
N PHE A 50 -3.72 5.10 -13.47
CA PHE A 50 -3.76 4.89 -12.03
C PHE A 50 -3.63 3.40 -11.67
N LEU A 51 -2.76 3.08 -10.72
CA LEU A 51 -2.53 1.73 -10.23
C LEU A 51 -2.98 1.52 -8.78
N GLY A 52 -3.04 2.58 -7.97
CA GLY A 52 -3.40 2.48 -6.58
C GLY A 52 -2.88 3.61 -5.72
N VAL A 53 -3.10 3.45 -4.42
CA VAL A 53 -2.63 4.35 -3.37
C VAL A 53 -1.73 3.56 -2.43
N GLY A 54 -0.62 4.17 -2.02
CA GLY A 54 0.31 3.59 -1.06
C GLY A 54 0.93 4.64 -0.16
N TYR A 55 1.85 4.23 0.70
CA TYR A 55 2.70 5.16 1.44
C TYR A 55 4.15 5.04 0.99
N ILE A 56 4.86 6.17 0.97
CA ILE A 56 6.23 6.28 0.47
C ILE A 56 7.25 6.27 1.61
N ASN A 57 8.38 5.59 1.40
CA ASN A 57 9.54 5.67 2.27
C ASN A 57 10.84 5.44 1.47
N THR A 58 11.52 6.52 1.10
CA THR A 58 12.78 6.48 0.33
C THR A 58 13.96 5.94 1.11
N ASN A 59 13.86 5.80 2.44
CA ASN A 59 14.87 5.14 3.26
C ASN A 59 14.81 3.61 3.15
N SER A 60 13.81 3.05 2.46
CA SER A 60 13.64 1.62 2.25
C SER A 60 13.83 1.23 0.78
N LYS A 61 14.38 0.04 0.55
CA LYS A 61 14.36 -0.61 -0.77
C LYS A 61 12.94 -0.85 -1.26
N ILE A 62 12.00 -1.15 -0.37
CA ILE A 62 10.57 -1.19 -0.69
C ILE A 62 10.04 0.24 -0.52
N THR A 63 10.28 1.07 -1.54
CA THR A 63 10.03 2.51 -1.48
C THR A 63 8.55 2.86 -1.40
N VAL A 64 7.67 2.07 -2.02
CA VAL A 64 6.22 2.25 -1.86
C VAL A 64 5.55 0.94 -1.53
N ARG A 65 4.68 0.98 -0.52
CA ARG A 65 3.80 -0.13 -0.14
C ARG A 65 2.36 0.24 -0.47
N ILE A 66 1.75 -0.54 -1.35
CA ILE A 66 0.39 -0.32 -1.85
C ILE A 66 -0.62 -0.71 -0.78
N LEU A 67 -1.47 0.23 -0.40
CA LEU A 67 -2.57 0.06 0.55
C LEU A 67 -3.87 -0.35 -0.15
N THR A 68 -4.09 0.13 -1.37
CA THR A 68 -5.30 -0.16 -2.15
C THR A 68 -5.07 0.04 -3.63
N ARG A 69 -5.83 -0.68 -4.47
CA ARG A 69 -5.86 -0.52 -5.92
C ARG A 69 -7.00 0.38 -6.40
N LYS A 70 -7.82 0.86 -5.47
CA LYS A 70 -8.95 1.76 -5.74
C LYS A 70 -8.55 3.19 -5.38
N PRO A 71 -9.13 4.21 -6.04
CA PRO A 71 -8.92 5.61 -5.67
C PRO A 71 -9.65 5.89 -4.35
N THR A 72 -9.02 5.54 -3.23
CA THR A 72 -9.61 5.62 -1.89
C THR A 72 -8.81 6.60 -1.02
N GLU A 73 -9.53 7.28 -0.13
CA GLU A 73 -8.89 8.08 0.90
C GLU A 73 -8.32 7.18 2.00
N ILE A 74 -7.06 7.43 2.39
CA ILE A 74 -6.40 6.69 3.46
C ILE A 74 -6.49 7.55 4.71
N ASN A 75 -7.47 7.23 5.56
CA ASN A 75 -7.75 7.94 6.80
C ASN A 75 -8.00 6.93 7.93
N TYR A 76 -8.41 7.43 9.11
CA TYR A 76 -8.70 6.57 10.26
C TYR A 76 -9.71 5.46 9.93
N ALA A 77 -10.83 5.80 9.27
CA ALA A 77 -11.88 4.84 8.92
C ALA A 77 -11.37 3.72 7.99
N PHE A 78 -10.44 4.03 7.08
CA PHE A 78 -9.79 3.03 6.22
C PHE A 78 -9.07 1.96 7.04
N PHE A 79 -8.31 2.36 8.06
CA PHE A 79 -7.59 1.41 8.92
C PHE A 79 -8.51 0.70 9.91
N GLU A 80 -9.47 1.40 10.51
CA GLU A 80 -10.48 0.83 11.40
C GLU A 80 -11.25 -0.31 10.73
N GLN A 81 -11.69 -0.10 9.48
CA GLN A 81 -12.39 -1.13 8.71
C GLN A 81 -11.50 -2.37 8.50
N ARG A 82 -10.24 -2.19 8.09
CA ARG A 82 -9.31 -3.31 7.83
C ARG A 82 -8.98 -4.11 9.09
N ILE A 83 -8.75 -3.41 10.21
CA ILE A 83 -8.48 -4.07 11.50
C ILE A 83 -9.74 -4.82 11.96
N THR A 84 -10.92 -4.23 11.80
CA THR A 84 -12.20 -4.87 12.12
C THR A 84 -12.40 -6.15 11.29
N ASP A 85 -12.09 -6.10 9.99
CA ASP A 85 -12.18 -7.27 9.11
C ASP A 85 -11.17 -8.35 9.50
N ALA A 86 -9.95 -7.95 9.86
CA ALA A 86 -8.93 -8.87 10.36
C ALA A 86 -9.37 -9.57 11.65
N ILE A 87 -9.94 -8.84 12.61
CA ILE A 87 -10.50 -9.40 13.87
C ILE A 87 -11.62 -10.39 13.55
N LYS A 88 -12.59 -10.01 12.72
CA LYS A 88 -13.72 -10.88 12.33
C LYS A 88 -13.22 -12.18 11.69
N HIS A 89 -12.21 -12.09 10.82
CA HIS A 89 -11.61 -13.25 10.19
C HIS A 89 -11.01 -14.22 11.24
N ARG A 90 -10.24 -13.72 12.22
CA ARG A 90 -9.65 -14.59 13.26
C ARG A 90 -10.71 -15.20 14.15
N TYR A 91 -11.70 -14.40 14.56
CA TYR A 91 -12.80 -14.87 15.40
C TYR A 91 -13.62 -15.99 14.73
N SER A 92 -13.67 -16.00 13.39
CA SER A 92 -14.32 -17.08 12.64
C SER A 92 -13.54 -18.40 12.60
N ILE A 93 -12.25 -18.38 12.94
CA ILE A 93 -11.32 -19.52 12.85
C ILE A 93 -11.00 -20.08 14.24
N SER A 94 -10.73 -19.22 15.22
CA SER A 94 -10.37 -19.62 16.59
C SER A 94 -10.88 -18.60 17.61
N GLN A 95 -11.32 -19.11 18.76
CA GLN A 95 -11.74 -18.31 19.93
C GLN A 95 -10.71 -18.40 21.07
N GLU A 96 -9.47 -18.77 20.75
CA GLU A 96 -8.37 -18.78 21.72
C GLU A 96 -8.09 -17.39 22.30
N GLY A 97 -7.60 -17.35 23.54
CA GLY A 97 -7.40 -16.09 24.29
C GLY A 97 -6.27 -15.20 23.80
N ALA A 98 -5.43 -15.67 22.85
CA ALA A 98 -4.35 -14.88 22.27
C ALA A 98 -4.11 -15.27 20.81
N TYR A 99 -4.14 -14.29 19.91
CA TYR A 99 -3.86 -14.50 18.49
C TYR A 99 -3.31 -13.22 17.83
N ARG A 100 -2.68 -13.39 16.66
CA ARG A 100 -2.24 -12.26 15.82
C ARG A 100 -3.44 -11.65 15.11
N VAL A 101 -3.77 -10.41 15.45
CA VAL A 101 -4.88 -9.67 14.81
C VAL A 101 -4.50 -9.27 13.39
N VAL A 102 -3.36 -8.60 13.19
CA VAL A 102 -2.91 -8.11 11.88
C VAL A 102 -1.64 -8.85 11.46
N PHE A 103 -1.56 -9.23 10.20
CA PHE A 103 -0.42 -9.88 9.58
C PHE A 103 -0.03 -9.17 8.27
N SER A 104 0.30 -7.88 8.41
CA SER A 104 0.90 -7.05 7.37
C SER A 104 0.09 -7.05 6.07
N GLU A 105 0.71 -7.40 4.94
CA GLU A 105 0.09 -7.42 3.61
C GLU A 105 -1.08 -8.39 3.53
N ALA A 106 -1.10 -9.46 4.33
CA ALA A 106 -2.17 -10.47 4.31
C ALA A 106 -3.52 -9.88 4.75
N ASP A 107 -3.49 -8.87 5.61
CA ASP A 107 -4.68 -8.09 6.02
C ASP A 107 -4.78 -6.73 5.30
N GLY A 108 -3.89 -6.54 4.31
CA GLY A 108 -3.79 -5.34 3.50
C GLY A 108 -3.44 -4.08 4.27
N ILE A 109 -2.68 -4.20 5.35
CA ILE A 109 -1.97 -3.11 6.02
C ILE A 109 -0.48 -3.43 5.99
N PRO A 110 0.20 -3.27 4.83
CA PRO A 110 1.62 -3.61 4.71
C PRO A 110 2.45 -2.91 5.80
N GLY A 111 3.30 -3.66 6.49
CA GLY A 111 4.19 -3.15 7.54
C GLY A 111 3.60 -3.09 8.94
N LEU A 112 2.35 -3.51 9.17
CA LEU A 112 1.73 -3.59 10.50
C LEU A 112 1.58 -5.04 10.99
N ILE A 113 1.84 -5.30 12.27
CA ILE A 113 1.60 -6.60 12.95
C ILE A 113 0.81 -6.34 14.24
#